data_AF-A0A970C4K8-F1
#
_entry.id   AF-A0A970C4K8-F1
#
_cell.length_a   1.000
_cell.length_b   1.000
_cell.length_c   1.000
_cell.angle_alpha   90.00
_cell.angle_beta   90.00
_cell.angle_gamma   90.00
#
_symmetry.space_group_name_H-M   'P 1'
#
loop_
_entity.id
_entity.type
_entity.pdbx_description
1 polymer ?
#
loop_
_entity_poly.entity_id
_entity_poly.type
_entity_poly.pdbx_seq_one_letter_code
_entity_poly.pdbx_strand_id
1 'polypeptide(L)'
;MSNKTIGRTVLILTIFIAIIAGTVSAAPVLKKPAARKPAAIGQRESARELEKEISDYITNKGTTYDFANDHNFLDLVNAFAPALLKPESEYFLDHANHFAVGDLDKDNLPEIAVYEQRNFDSIDDSGALVVYQFKDGQYQQIAHIDMEYDNTCIKMANGPAAPGQNALFMQTAVGAHSEMFYLFLLQDGKLEPAID
;
A
#
# COMPACT_ATOMS: atom_id res chain seq x y z
N MET A 1 -76.81 21.41 24.47
CA MET A 1 -75.58 21.04 25.20
C MET A 1 -74.41 21.33 24.28
N SER A 2 -73.82 22.52 24.40
CA SER A 2 -72.59 22.80 25.15
C SER A 2 -71.32 22.51 24.34
N ASN A 3 -70.80 23.58 23.73
CA ASN A 3 -69.41 23.99 23.54
C ASN A 3 -68.30 22.91 23.56
N LYS A 4 -67.47 22.91 22.51
CA LYS A 4 -66.06 23.28 22.67
C LYS A 4 -65.42 23.79 21.38
N THR A 5 -64.65 24.84 21.58
CA THR A 5 -64.00 25.75 20.64
C THR A 5 -62.51 25.38 20.51
N ILE A 6 -61.81 26.05 19.58
CA ILE A 6 -60.34 26.25 19.49
C ILE A 6 -59.62 25.20 18.61
N GLY A 7 -58.80 25.57 17.63
CA GLY A 7 -58.33 26.89 17.24
C GLY A 7 -57.34 26.85 16.07
N ARG A 8 -57.22 28.03 15.47
CA ARG A 8 -56.20 28.58 14.56
C ARG A 8 -54.85 27.82 14.55
N THR A 9 -54.21 27.70 13.39
CA THR A 9 -52.96 28.43 13.06
C THR A 9 -52.69 28.35 11.56
N VAL A 10 -52.56 29.51 10.93
CA VAL A 10 -52.13 29.73 9.55
C VAL A 10 -50.61 29.57 9.51
N LEU A 11 -50.09 28.68 8.68
CA LEU A 11 -48.65 28.60 8.43
C LEU A 11 -48.32 29.43 7.17
N ILE A 12 -47.72 30.60 7.39
CA ILE A 12 -47.14 31.45 6.35
C ILE A 12 -45.77 30.87 6.01
N LEU A 13 -45.59 30.44 4.76
CA LEU A 13 -44.31 30.00 4.22
C LEU A 13 -43.56 31.22 3.66
N THR A 14 -42.56 31.70 4.39
CA THR A 14 -41.67 32.77 3.93
C THR A 14 -40.40 32.13 3.35
N ILE A 15 -40.21 32.24 2.04
CA ILE A 15 -38.98 31.81 1.34
C ILE A 15 -38.00 32.99 1.37
N PHE A 16 -36.88 32.83 2.06
CA PHE A 16 -35.72 33.72 1.95
C PHE A 16 -34.77 33.18 0.88
N ILE A 17 -34.64 33.88 -0.24
CA ILE A 17 -33.57 33.66 -1.22
C ILE A 17 -32.40 34.54 -0.80
N ALA A 18 -31.35 33.92 -0.27
CA ALA A 18 -30.06 34.57 -0.05
C ALA A 18 -29.21 34.43 -1.33
N ILE A 19 -28.98 35.56 -2.01
CA ILE A 19 -28.02 35.66 -3.11
C ILE A 19 -26.62 35.77 -2.48
N ILE A 20 -25.84 34.69 -2.52
CA ILE A 20 -24.41 34.72 -2.20
C ILE A 20 -23.67 34.96 -3.51
N ALA A 21 -23.16 36.19 -3.68
CA ALA A 21 -22.16 36.51 -4.67
C ALA A 21 -20.83 35.88 -4.24
N GLY A 22 -20.58 34.65 -4.67
CA GLY A 22 -19.29 33.98 -4.53
C GLY A 22 -18.38 34.39 -5.69
N THR A 23 -17.31 35.11 -5.40
CA THR A 23 -16.18 35.29 -6.31
C THR A 23 -15.58 33.92 -6.61
N VAL A 24 -15.69 33.46 -7.86
CA VAL A 24 -15.02 32.25 -8.33
C VAL A 24 -13.52 32.53 -8.37
N SER A 25 -12.83 32.20 -7.29
CA SER A 25 -11.37 32.08 -7.28
C SER A 25 -11.04 30.86 -8.14
N ALA A 26 -10.43 31.10 -9.30
CA ALA A 26 -9.91 30.05 -10.15
C ALA A 26 -8.78 29.33 -9.41
N ALA A 27 -9.10 28.17 -8.81
CA ALA A 27 -8.07 27.25 -8.35
C ALA A 27 -7.22 26.84 -9.56
N PRO A 28 -5.88 26.84 -9.47
CA PRO A 28 -5.03 26.37 -10.55
C PRO A 28 -5.35 24.91 -10.82
N VAL A 29 -5.61 24.60 -12.09
CA VAL A 29 -5.77 23.23 -12.58
C VAL A 29 -4.46 22.49 -12.29
N LEU A 30 -4.47 21.67 -11.23
CA LEU A 30 -3.39 20.72 -10.95
C LEU A 30 -3.24 19.83 -12.17
N LYS A 31 -2.14 20.03 -12.89
CA LYS A 31 -1.74 19.20 -14.02
C LYS A 31 -1.64 17.77 -13.49
N LYS A 32 -2.53 16.88 -13.94
CA LYS A 32 -2.48 15.45 -13.61
C LYS A 32 -1.06 14.96 -13.89
N PRO A 33 -0.32 14.42 -12.90
CA PRO A 33 1.00 13.88 -13.16
C PRO A 33 0.87 12.83 -14.27
N ALA A 34 1.79 12.89 -15.24
CA ALA A 34 1.87 11.86 -16.26
C ALA A 34 2.08 10.51 -15.55
N ALA A 35 1.32 9.48 -15.94
CA ALA A 35 1.52 8.14 -15.43
C ALA A 35 2.98 7.75 -15.67
N ARG A 36 3.74 7.58 -14.57
CA ARG A 36 5.16 7.24 -14.64
C ARG A 36 5.26 5.80 -15.13
N LYS A 37 6.08 5.58 -16.16
CA LYS A 37 6.44 4.21 -16.53
C LYS A 37 7.31 3.64 -15.39
N PRO A 38 7.11 2.38 -14.99
CA PRO A 38 8.01 1.72 -14.04
C PRO A 38 9.45 1.86 -14.52
N ALA A 39 10.39 2.06 -13.59
CA ALA A 39 11.80 2.00 -13.93
C ALA A 39 12.11 0.63 -14.55
N ALA A 40 12.95 0.61 -15.58
CA ALA A 40 13.41 -0.65 -16.14
C ALA A 40 14.18 -1.41 -15.06
N ILE A 41 13.66 -2.59 -14.72
CA ILE A 41 14.16 -3.41 -13.65
C ILE A 41 15.58 -3.87 -14.02
N GLY A 42 16.51 -3.79 -13.07
CA GLY A 42 17.93 -4.12 -13.28
C GLY A 42 18.88 -2.93 -13.48
N GLN A 43 18.41 -1.69 -13.56
CA GLN A 43 19.31 -0.52 -13.46
C GLN A 43 19.45 -0.05 -12.01
N ARG A 44 20.53 -0.49 -11.34
CA ARG A 44 20.88 -0.07 -9.97
C ARG A 44 20.99 1.46 -9.83
N GLU A 45 21.30 2.17 -10.92
CA GLU A 45 21.32 3.63 -10.94
C GLU A 45 19.92 4.23 -10.84
N SER A 46 18.93 3.72 -11.58
CA SER A 46 17.55 4.21 -11.47
C SER A 46 16.91 3.88 -10.12
N ALA A 47 17.27 2.75 -9.50
CA ALA A 47 16.78 2.40 -8.17
C ALA A 47 17.28 3.39 -7.09
N ARG A 48 18.56 3.78 -7.15
CA ARG A 48 19.14 4.77 -6.22
C ARG A 48 18.54 6.16 -6.43
N GLU A 49 18.26 6.55 -7.66
CA GLU A 49 17.58 7.81 -7.96
C GLU A 49 16.17 7.82 -7.40
N LEU A 50 15.41 6.73 -7.57
CA LEU A 50 14.07 6.58 -7.00
C LEU A 50 14.10 6.62 -5.46
N GLU A 51 15.02 5.90 -4.82
CA GLU A 51 15.15 5.91 -3.36
C GLU A 51 15.50 7.31 -2.83
N LYS A 52 16.38 8.02 -3.53
CA LYS A 52 16.66 9.42 -3.23
C LYS A 52 15.42 10.31 -3.40
N GLU A 53 14.65 10.14 -4.47
CA GLU A 53 13.37 10.85 -4.65
C GLU A 53 12.39 10.56 -3.51
N ILE A 54 12.31 9.31 -3.03
CA ILE A 54 11.45 8.91 -1.90
C ILE A 54 11.90 9.65 -0.64
N SER A 55 13.20 9.63 -0.35
CA SER A 55 13.80 10.33 0.78
C SER A 55 13.55 11.83 0.76
N ASP A 56 13.75 12.46 -0.39
CA ASP A 56 13.47 13.89 -0.61
C ASP A 56 11.97 14.19 -0.42
N TYR A 57 11.08 13.31 -0.90
CA TYR A 57 9.63 13.46 -0.75
C TYR A 57 9.20 13.43 0.72
N ILE A 58 9.70 12.45 1.50
CA ILE A 58 9.41 12.31 2.93
C ILE A 58 9.91 13.53 3.69
N THR A 59 11.16 13.94 3.45
CA THR A 59 11.79 15.09 4.11
C THR A 59 11.00 16.38 3.87
N ASN A 60 10.54 16.61 2.64
CA ASN A 60 9.79 17.82 2.27
C ASN A 60 8.38 17.88 2.87
N LYS A 61 7.72 16.73 3.06
CA LYS A 61 6.37 16.65 3.62
C LYS A 61 6.35 16.61 5.15
N GLY A 62 7.38 16.04 5.76
CA GLY A 62 7.51 15.85 7.21
C GLY A 62 6.85 14.56 7.71
N THR A 63 7.25 14.13 8.90
CA THR A 63 6.95 12.81 9.48
C THR A 63 5.51 12.60 9.94
N THR A 64 4.66 13.63 9.87
CA THR A 64 3.23 13.55 10.25
C THR A 64 2.31 13.45 9.04
N TYR A 65 2.89 13.44 7.83
CA TYR A 65 2.13 13.33 6.59
C TYR A 65 1.67 11.89 6.36
N ASP A 66 0.47 11.74 5.79
CA ASP A 66 -0.11 10.45 5.45
C ASP A 66 0.41 9.98 4.08
N PHE A 67 1.58 9.34 4.08
CA PHE A 67 2.19 8.79 2.87
C PHE A 67 1.48 7.52 2.40
N ALA A 68 0.89 6.77 3.34
CA ALA A 68 0.13 5.55 3.09
C ALA A 68 -1.06 5.76 2.14
N ASN A 69 -1.62 6.98 2.08
CA ASN A 69 -2.73 7.32 1.19
C ASN A 69 -2.36 8.31 0.06
N ASP A 70 -1.11 8.78 -0.01
CA ASP A 70 -0.64 9.68 -1.09
C ASP A 70 -0.29 8.87 -2.35
N HIS A 71 -1.15 8.98 -3.36
CA HIS A 71 -1.00 8.24 -4.60
C HIS A 71 0.30 8.56 -5.34
N ASN A 72 0.80 9.81 -5.29
CA ASN A 72 2.05 10.16 -5.98
C ASN A 72 3.25 9.52 -5.28
N PHE A 73 3.19 9.45 -3.95
CA PHE A 73 4.22 8.79 -3.15
C PHE A 73 4.18 7.28 -3.36
N LEU A 74 3.00 6.67 -3.31
CA LEU A 74 2.83 5.25 -3.58
C LEU A 74 3.27 4.87 -5.00
N ASP A 75 3.01 5.69 -6.02
CA ASP A 75 3.51 5.46 -7.38
C ASP A 75 5.04 5.41 -7.41
N LEU A 76 5.70 6.26 -6.63
CA LEU A 76 7.16 6.30 -6.53
C LEU A 76 7.71 5.06 -5.82
N VAL A 77 7.09 4.65 -4.71
CA VAL A 77 7.48 3.44 -3.97
C VAL A 77 7.23 2.18 -4.79
N ASN A 78 6.10 2.09 -5.51
CA ASN A 78 5.81 0.97 -6.41
C ASN A 78 6.80 0.91 -7.59
N ALA A 79 7.30 2.05 -8.07
CA ALA A 79 8.35 2.06 -9.09
C ALA A 79 9.72 1.60 -8.54
N PHE A 80 9.97 1.78 -7.24
CA PHE A 80 11.19 1.34 -6.57
C PHE A 80 11.16 -0.14 -6.17
N ALA A 81 10.03 -0.65 -5.67
CA ALA A 81 9.89 -1.99 -5.11
C ALA A 81 10.50 -3.13 -5.96
N PRO A 82 10.39 -3.14 -7.31
CA PRO A 82 11.02 -4.17 -8.13
C PRO A 82 12.54 -4.28 -7.97
N ALA A 83 13.22 -3.21 -7.56
CA ALA A 83 14.67 -3.21 -7.34
C ALA A 83 15.10 -4.00 -6.08
N LEU A 84 14.14 -4.37 -5.22
CA LEU A 84 14.37 -5.18 -4.02
C LEU A 84 14.27 -6.68 -4.30
N LEU A 85 13.83 -7.08 -5.49
CA LEU A 85 13.65 -8.48 -5.83
C LEU A 85 14.99 -9.17 -6.10
N LYS A 86 15.07 -10.44 -5.71
CA LYS A 86 16.15 -11.33 -6.14
C LYS A 86 16.09 -11.59 -7.65
N PRO A 87 17.24 -11.85 -8.31
CA PRO A 87 17.28 -12.21 -9.72
C PRO A 87 16.34 -13.37 -10.10
N GLU A 88 16.17 -14.35 -9.22
CA GLU A 88 15.28 -15.49 -9.39
C GLU A 88 13.80 -15.08 -9.50
N SER A 89 13.42 -13.98 -8.84
CA SER A 89 12.07 -13.40 -8.92
C SER A 89 11.87 -12.58 -10.21
N GLU A 90 12.94 -12.22 -10.95
CA GLU A 90 12.82 -11.31 -12.09
C GLU A 90 11.94 -11.89 -13.21
N TYR A 91 12.00 -13.21 -13.41
CA TYR A 91 11.18 -13.89 -14.42
C TYR A 91 9.67 -13.74 -14.15
N PHE A 92 9.26 -13.48 -12.91
CA PHE A 92 7.87 -13.41 -12.48
C PHE A 92 7.32 -11.97 -12.43
N LEU A 93 8.15 -10.98 -12.78
CA LEU A 93 7.83 -9.55 -12.74
C LEU A 93 6.75 -9.12 -13.70
N ASP A 94 6.58 -9.80 -14.83
CA ASP A 94 5.58 -9.47 -15.84
C ASP A 94 4.15 -9.48 -15.28
N HIS A 95 3.95 -10.03 -14.08
CA HIS A 95 2.66 -10.10 -13.38
C HIS A 95 2.62 -9.27 -12.08
N ALA A 96 3.68 -8.57 -11.68
CA ALA A 96 3.75 -7.70 -10.49
C ALA A 96 3.21 -8.30 -9.17
N ASN A 97 3.24 -9.63 -9.02
CA ASN A 97 2.63 -10.32 -7.89
C ASN A 97 3.60 -10.58 -6.71
N HIS A 98 4.89 -10.31 -6.92
CA HIS A 98 5.97 -10.68 -5.98
C HIS A 98 6.30 -9.60 -4.96
N PHE A 99 5.55 -8.51 -4.94
CA PHE A 99 5.65 -7.53 -3.87
C PHE A 99 4.28 -6.89 -3.59
N ALA A 100 4.15 -6.30 -2.41
CA ALA A 100 3.03 -5.44 -2.04
C ALA A 100 3.55 -4.21 -1.30
N VAL A 101 2.98 -3.05 -1.62
CA VAL A 101 3.28 -1.78 -0.98
C VAL A 101 2.08 -1.34 -0.17
N GLY A 102 2.30 -0.95 1.08
CA GLY A 102 1.24 -0.41 1.94
C GLY A 102 1.65 -0.38 3.40
N ASP A 103 0.93 0.42 4.17
CA ASP A 103 1.16 0.65 5.59
C ASP A 103 0.71 -0.58 6.42
N LEU A 104 1.67 -1.34 6.94
CA LEU A 104 1.43 -2.56 7.70
C LEU A 104 1.41 -2.29 9.21
N ASP A 105 2.22 -1.35 9.71
CA ASP A 105 2.36 -1.05 11.15
C ASP A 105 1.61 0.19 11.63
N LYS A 106 1.01 0.93 10.70
CA LYS A 106 0.11 2.08 10.90
C LYS A 106 0.83 3.35 11.35
N ASP A 107 2.08 3.53 10.94
CA ASP A 107 2.84 4.76 11.14
C ASP A 107 2.62 5.82 10.02
N ASN A 108 1.74 5.52 9.06
CA ASN A 108 1.45 6.28 7.83
C ASN A 108 2.57 6.32 6.78
N LEU A 109 3.58 5.47 6.91
CA LEU A 109 4.62 5.23 5.93
C LEU A 109 4.45 3.81 5.39
N PRO A 110 4.41 3.59 4.07
CA PRO A 110 4.21 2.27 3.53
C PRO A 110 5.49 1.41 3.63
N GLU A 111 5.32 0.20 4.16
CA GLU A 111 6.27 -0.89 3.98
C GLU A 111 6.21 -1.48 2.58
N ILE A 112 7.28 -2.18 2.20
CA ILE A 112 7.34 -3.03 1.01
C ILE A 112 7.54 -4.47 1.46
N ALA A 113 6.53 -5.31 1.23
CA ALA A 113 6.66 -6.75 1.37
C ALA A 113 7.10 -7.35 0.04
N VAL A 114 8.07 -8.27 0.07
CA VAL A 114 8.69 -8.87 -1.11
C VAL A 114 8.72 -10.39 -0.94
N TYR A 115 8.18 -11.11 -1.91
CA TYR A 115 8.37 -12.55 -2.03
C TYR A 115 9.66 -12.83 -2.81
N GLU A 116 10.64 -13.37 -2.10
CA GLU A 116 11.89 -13.87 -2.64
C GLU A 116 11.69 -15.29 -3.17
N GLN A 117 11.67 -15.41 -4.49
CA GLN A 117 11.52 -16.67 -5.18
C GLN A 117 12.69 -17.59 -4.84
N ARG A 118 12.37 -18.84 -4.46
CA ARG A 118 13.38 -19.87 -4.24
C ARG A 118 14.15 -20.16 -5.52
N ASN A 119 15.43 -20.50 -5.36
CA ASN A 119 16.21 -21.18 -6.38
C ASN A 119 15.82 -22.66 -6.45
N PHE A 120 15.17 -23.07 -7.54
CA PHE A 120 14.75 -24.46 -7.74
C PHE A 120 15.90 -25.47 -7.90
N ASP A 121 17.10 -25.01 -8.23
CA ASP A 121 18.30 -25.86 -8.31
C ASP A 121 18.90 -26.13 -6.92
N SER A 122 18.44 -25.40 -5.89
CA SER A 122 18.85 -25.58 -4.50
C SER A 122 17.74 -26.27 -3.69
N ILE A 123 18.05 -27.41 -3.09
CA ILE A 123 17.12 -28.12 -2.21
C ILE A 123 16.98 -27.46 -0.83
N ASP A 124 17.95 -26.61 -0.46
CA ASP A 124 17.98 -25.93 0.83
C ASP A 124 17.38 -24.52 0.74
N ASP A 125 16.99 -24.07 -0.45
CA ASP A 125 16.32 -22.77 -0.65
C ASP A 125 14.81 -22.97 -0.66
N SER A 126 14.17 -22.53 0.41
CA SER A 126 12.72 -22.60 0.59
C SER A 126 11.98 -21.35 0.11
N GLY A 127 12.73 -20.33 -0.36
CA GLY A 127 12.20 -19.01 -0.63
C GLY A 127 11.92 -18.25 0.66
N ALA A 128 11.61 -16.96 0.54
CA ALA A 128 11.35 -16.14 1.72
C ALA A 128 10.31 -15.07 1.44
N LEU A 129 9.68 -14.62 2.52
CA LEU A 129 8.94 -13.37 2.54
C LEU A 129 9.70 -12.37 3.40
N VAL A 130 10.02 -11.23 2.80
CA VAL A 130 10.86 -10.17 3.38
C VAL A 130 10.06 -8.87 3.44
N VAL A 131 10.19 -8.13 4.53
CA VAL A 131 9.56 -6.80 4.67
C VAL A 131 10.63 -5.73 4.83
N TYR A 132 10.49 -4.66 4.06
CA TYR A 132 11.33 -3.48 4.09
C TYR A 132 10.54 -2.28 4.63
N GLN A 133 11.19 -1.52 5.50
CA GLN A 133 10.68 -0.27 6.07
C GLN A 133 11.65 0.86 5.78
N PHE A 134 11.13 2.06 5.52
CA PHE A 134 11.97 3.21 5.22
C PHE A 134 12.53 3.81 6.52
N LYS A 135 13.84 3.71 6.71
CA LYS A 135 14.58 4.19 7.89
C LYS A 135 15.88 4.86 7.48
N ASP A 136 16.22 5.96 8.13
CA ASP A 136 17.48 6.68 7.92
C ASP A 136 17.73 7.05 6.44
N GLY A 137 16.66 7.37 5.71
CA GLY A 137 16.72 7.83 4.33
C GLY A 137 16.76 6.73 3.26
N GLN A 138 16.56 5.46 3.62
CA GLN A 138 16.58 4.31 2.71
C GLN A 138 15.64 3.19 3.16
N TYR A 139 15.25 2.29 2.27
CA TYR A 139 14.51 1.07 2.65
C TYR A 139 15.45 0.03 3.26
N GLN A 140 15.11 -0.45 4.45
CA GLN A 140 15.89 -1.44 5.20
C GLN A 140 15.01 -2.65 5.50
N GLN A 141 15.57 -3.85 5.33
CA GLN A 141 14.90 -5.07 5.74
C GLN A 141 14.68 -5.06 7.27
N ILE A 142 13.44 -5.30 7.68
CA ILE A 142 13.05 -5.35 9.11
C ILE A 142 12.55 -6.74 9.53
N ALA A 143 11.99 -7.51 8.61
CA ALA A 143 11.47 -8.84 8.88
C ALA A 143 11.78 -9.81 7.75
N HIS A 144 11.86 -11.08 8.10
CA HIS A 144 12.15 -12.22 7.22
C HIS A 144 11.44 -13.44 7.77
N ILE A 145 10.77 -14.19 6.91
CA ILE A 145 10.29 -15.54 7.22
C ILE A 145 10.58 -16.45 6.05
N ASP A 146 11.09 -17.65 6.35
CA ASP A 146 11.29 -18.69 5.36
C ASP A 146 9.93 -19.23 4.90
N MET A 147 9.79 -19.45 3.61
CA MET A 147 8.58 -20.03 3.03
C MET A 147 8.67 -21.56 3.01
N GLU A 148 7.54 -22.23 2.79
CA GLU A 148 7.43 -23.69 2.84
C GLU A 148 7.72 -24.35 1.48
N TYR A 149 8.81 -23.93 0.83
CA TYR A 149 9.23 -24.44 -0.49
C TYR A 149 8.21 -24.22 -1.61
N ASP A 150 7.34 -23.24 -1.44
CA ASP A 150 6.33 -22.83 -2.42
C ASP A 150 6.95 -22.57 -3.81
N ASN A 151 6.18 -22.88 -4.85
CA ASN A 151 6.66 -22.74 -6.23
C ASN A 151 6.74 -21.28 -6.64
N THR A 152 5.73 -20.46 -6.37
CA THR A 152 5.75 -19.05 -6.74
C THR A 152 4.69 -18.27 -6.01
N CYS A 153 4.87 -16.95 -5.92
CA CYS A 153 3.82 -16.06 -5.49
C CYS A 153 2.81 -15.79 -6.61
N ILE A 154 1.54 -16.14 -6.35
CA ILE A 154 0.41 -15.86 -7.25
C ILE A 154 -0.07 -14.43 -7.02
N LYS A 155 -0.13 -13.98 -5.76
CA LYS A 155 -0.62 -12.65 -5.42
C LYS A 155 -0.18 -12.21 -4.02
N MET A 156 0.13 -10.93 -3.88
CA MET A 156 0.29 -10.26 -2.59
C MET A 156 -0.59 -9.00 -2.53
N ALA A 157 -1.10 -8.68 -1.35
CA ALA A 157 -1.82 -7.44 -1.10
C ALA A 157 -1.75 -7.04 0.36
N ASN A 158 -1.66 -5.73 0.61
CA ASN A 158 -1.81 -5.16 1.95
C ASN A 158 -3.26 -4.71 2.14
N GLY A 159 -3.82 -4.94 3.31
CA GLY A 159 -5.19 -4.53 3.60
C GLY A 159 -5.61 -4.72 5.06
N PRO A 160 -6.80 -4.23 5.42
CA PRO A 160 -7.32 -4.39 6.78
C PRO A 160 -7.68 -5.85 7.07
N ALA A 161 -7.17 -6.41 8.17
CA ALA A 161 -7.57 -7.72 8.68
C ALA A 161 -8.63 -7.61 9.81
N ALA A 162 -8.59 -6.52 10.57
CA ALA A 162 -9.55 -6.21 11.63
C ALA A 162 -9.61 -4.68 11.85
N PRO A 163 -10.60 -4.16 12.62
CA PRO A 163 -10.63 -2.74 12.96
C PRO A 163 -9.31 -2.31 13.61
N GLY A 164 -8.60 -1.43 12.91
CA GLY A 164 -7.32 -0.90 13.40
C GLY A 164 -6.11 -1.80 13.15
N GLN A 165 -6.22 -2.92 12.44
CA GLN A 165 -5.12 -3.83 12.13
C GLN A 165 -5.00 -4.05 10.62
N ASN A 166 -3.84 -3.73 10.06
CA ASN A 166 -3.49 -4.09 8.69
C ASN A 166 -2.72 -5.41 8.68
N ALA A 167 -2.76 -6.09 7.54
CA ALA A 167 -2.10 -7.36 7.32
C ALA A 167 -1.62 -7.46 5.87
N LEU A 168 -0.65 -8.34 5.67
CA LEU A 168 -0.25 -8.82 4.35
C LEU A 168 -1.00 -10.12 4.06
N PHE A 169 -1.70 -10.13 2.94
CA PHE A 169 -2.35 -11.30 2.37
C PHE A 169 -1.47 -11.82 1.23
N MET A 170 -1.17 -13.11 1.24
CA MET A 170 -0.35 -13.73 0.21
C MET A 170 -0.96 -15.05 -0.24
N GLN A 171 -0.93 -15.27 -1.54
CA GLN A 171 -1.36 -16.51 -2.18
C GLN A 171 -0.18 -17.07 -2.97
N THR A 172 0.16 -18.32 -2.74
CA THR A 172 1.27 -19.01 -3.41
C THR A 172 0.80 -20.29 -4.08
N ALA A 173 1.56 -20.76 -5.07
CA ALA A 173 1.37 -22.06 -5.69
C ALA A 173 2.19 -23.12 -4.93
N VAL A 174 1.56 -24.25 -4.58
CA VAL A 174 2.21 -25.41 -3.95
C VAL A 174 2.07 -26.61 -4.88
N GLY A 175 3.19 -27.07 -5.44
CA GLY A 175 3.15 -28.14 -6.45
C GLY A 175 2.41 -27.70 -7.73
N ALA A 176 1.85 -28.67 -8.46
CA ALA A 176 1.26 -28.41 -9.78
C ALA A 176 -0.19 -27.90 -9.74
N HIS A 177 -0.92 -28.14 -8.65
CA HIS A 177 -2.38 -27.98 -8.62
C HIS A 177 -2.95 -27.46 -7.29
N SER A 178 -2.09 -27.09 -6.33
CA SER A 178 -2.53 -26.57 -5.04
C SER A 178 -2.07 -25.14 -4.85
N GLU A 179 -2.78 -24.42 -4.00
CA GLU A 179 -2.45 -23.06 -3.60
C GLU A 179 -2.45 -22.99 -2.07
N MET A 180 -1.62 -22.13 -1.51
CA MET A 180 -1.61 -21.81 -0.10
C MET A 180 -1.98 -20.34 0.08
N PHE A 181 -2.73 -20.06 1.15
CA PHE A 181 -3.08 -18.71 1.54
C PHE A 181 -2.45 -18.41 2.89
N TYR A 182 -1.68 -17.33 2.93
CA TYR A 182 -1.06 -16.81 4.13
C TYR A 182 -1.66 -15.46 4.51
N LEU A 183 -1.76 -15.25 5.81
CA LEU A 183 -2.09 -13.97 6.41
C LEU A 183 -0.98 -13.65 7.41
N PHE A 184 -0.32 -12.52 7.23
CA PHE A 184 0.76 -12.08 8.10
C PHE A 184 0.46 -10.72 8.73
N LEU A 185 0.80 -10.57 10.01
CA LEU A 185 0.78 -9.31 10.74
C LEU A 185 2.22 -8.84 10.93
N LEU A 186 2.46 -7.54 10.77
CA LEU A 186 3.70 -6.91 11.19
C LEU A 186 3.49 -6.33 12.59
N GLN A 187 4.14 -6.92 13.59
CA GLN A 187 4.04 -6.50 14.99
C GLN A 187 5.44 -6.33 15.56
N ASP A 188 5.72 -5.17 16.14
CA ASP A 188 7.02 -4.84 16.75
C ASP A 188 8.22 -5.12 15.80
N GLY A 189 8.04 -4.83 14.51
CA GLY A 189 9.04 -5.07 13.46
C GLY A 189 9.23 -6.54 13.08
N LYS A 190 8.36 -7.44 13.52
CA LYS A 190 8.39 -8.87 13.20
C LYS A 190 7.17 -9.27 12.40
N LEU A 191 7.37 -10.16 11.44
CA LEU A 191 6.29 -10.75 10.69
C LEU A 191 5.80 -12.02 11.39
N GLU A 192 4.51 -12.08 11.70
CA GLU A 192 3.88 -13.20 12.38
C GLU A 192 2.71 -13.76 11.56
N PRO A 193 2.60 -15.09 11.36
CA PRO A 193 1.42 -15.69 10.76
C PRO A 193 0.21 -15.47 11.68
N ALA A 194 -0.92 -15.07 11.10
CA ALA A 194 -2.15 -14.78 11.82
C ALA A 194 -3.10 -15.99 11.92
N ILE A 195 -2.79 -17.05 11.17
CA ILE A 195 -3.57 -18.28 11.09
C ILE A 195 -2.57 -19.43 11.15
N ASP A 196 -2.75 -20.32 12.13
CA ASP A 196 -2.06 -21.63 12.25
C ASP A 196 -2.82 -22.71 11.47
#